data_AF-A0AAJ0F728-F1
#
_entry.id   AF-A0AAJ0F728-F1
#
_cell.length_a   1.000
_cell.length_b   1.000
_cell.length_c   1.000
_cell.angle_alpha   90.00
_cell.angle_beta   90.00
_cell.angle_gamma   90.00
#
_symmetry.space_group_name_H-M   'P 1'
#
loop_
_entity.id
_entity.type
_entity.pdbx_description
1 polymer ?
#
loop_
_entity_poly.entity_id
_entity_poly.type
_entity_poly.pdbx_seq_one_letter_code
_entity_poly.pdbx_strand_id
1 'polypeptide(L)'
;MCMQATCPTCSKTSWRGCGSHIPSVFASIPEDKWCTCEPRTEVGGKQYPPMAKMNFGLPTWMTGWMGGASENATSGGGGGAQGEGK
;
A
#
# COMPACT_ATOMS: atom_id res chain seq x y z
N MET A 1 10.83 3.20 9.62
CA MET A 1 11.38 4.19 8.68
C MET A 1 10.75 3.98 7.31
N CYS A 2 10.36 5.04 6.60
CA CYS A 2 9.87 4.89 5.22
C CYS A 2 11.01 5.03 4.24
N MET A 3 10.96 4.26 3.16
CA MET A 3 11.99 4.20 2.12
C MET A 3 11.34 4.29 0.75
N GLN A 4 12.07 4.84 -0.22
CA GLN A 4 11.68 4.81 -1.62
C GLN A 4 11.73 3.36 -2.14
N ALA A 5 10.75 2.95 -2.92
CA ALA A 5 10.69 1.61 -3.51
C ALA A 5 10.04 1.66 -4.88
N THR A 6 10.32 0.70 -5.75
CA THR A 6 9.66 0.61 -7.05
C THR A 6 8.37 -0.19 -6.93
N CYS A 7 7.29 0.32 -7.52
CA CYS A 7 6.03 -0.41 -7.60
C CYS A 7 6.20 -1.60 -8.59
N PRO A 8 5.92 -2.85 -8.18
CA PRO A 8 6.01 -3.99 -9.11
C PRO A 8 4.90 -4.01 -10.17
N THR A 9 3.84 -3.23 -9.98
CA THR A 9 2.68 -3.19 -10.89
C THR A 9 2.86 -2.18 -12.02
N CYS A 10 3.29 -0.96 -11.71
CA CYS A 10 3.44 0.12 -12.70
C CYS A 10 4.90 0.55 -12.93
N SER A 11 5.86 -0.06 -12.25
CA SER A 11 7.30 0.26 -12.34
C SER A 11 7.68 1.70 -12.01
N LYS A 12 6.75 2.48 -11.42
CA LYS A 12 6.98 3.85 -10.94
C LYS A 12 7.46 3.89 -9.49
N THR A 13 7.89 5.07 -9.05
CA THR A 13 8.38 5.28 -7.70
C THR A 13 7.23 5.28 -6.69
N SER A 14 7.33 4.38 -5.74
CA SER A 14 6.44 4.17 -4.61
C SER A 14 7.28 4.21 -3.32
N TRP A 15 6.71 3.81 -2.21
CA TRP A 15 7.35 3.78 -0.91
C TRP A 15 7.01 2.50 -0.16
N ARG A 16 7.81 2.21 0.86
CA ARG A 16 7.58 1.13 1.83
C ARG A 16 7.80 1.69 3.22
N GLY A 17 7.00 1.26 4.20
CA GLY A 17 7.13 1.67 5.60
C GLY A 17 5.79 1.96 6.25
N CYS A 18 5.80 2.83 7.26
CA CYS A 18 4.64 3.16 8.10
C CYS A 18 3.75 4.31 7.59
N GLY A 19 4.15 5.02 6.53
CA GLY A 19 3.32 6.05 5.87
C GLY A 19 3.46 7.46 6.44
N SER A 20 3.88 7.62 7.69
CA SER A 20 4.06 8.96 8.28
C SER A 20 5.21 9.77 7.66
N HIS A 21 6.17 9.11 6.97
CA HIS A 21 7.35 9.77 6.40
C HIS A 21 7.32 9.87 4.87
N ILE A 22 6.18 9.58 4.23
CA ILE A 22 6.03 9.68 2.76
C ILE A 22 6.42 11.08 2.23
N PRO A 23 5.99 12.20 2.85
CA PRO A 23 6.32 13.53 2.33
C PRO A 23 7.83 13.76 2.26
N SER A 24 8.60 13.23 3.21
CA SER A 24 10.05 13.31 3.24
C SER A 24 10.71 12.44 2.16
N VAL A 25 10.16 11.26 1.88
CA VAL A 25 10.65 10.36 0.83
C VAL A 25 10.42 10.97 -0.57
N PHE A 26 9.26 11.60 -0.77
CA PHE A 26 8.87 12.19 -2.05
C PHE A 26 9.28 13.66 -2.22
N ALA A 27 9.92 14.27 -1.23
CA ALA A 27 10.38 15.67 -1.32
C ALA A 27 11.32 15.92 -2.52
N SER A 28 12.14 14.92 -2.87
CA SER A 28 13.09 15.00 -3.99
C SER A 28 12.60 14.33 -5.28
N ILE A 29 11.35 13.88 -5.33
CA ILE A 29 10.80 13.08 -6.44
C ILE A 29 9.66 13.87 -7.10
N PRO A 30 9.75 14.22 -8.38
CA PRO A 30 8.66 14.89 -9.07
C PRO A 30 7.43 13.99 -9.19
N GLU A 31 6.24 14.59 -9.13
CA GLU A 31 4.93 13.89 -9.15
C GLU A 31 4.75 12.96 -10.37
N ASP A 32 5.38 13.30 -11.50
CA ASP A 32 5.37 12.51 -12.73
C ASP A 32 5.93 11.08 -12.53
N LYS A 33 6.89 10.94 -11.61
CA LYS A 33 7.53 9.66 -11.27
C LYS A 33 6.77 8.88 -10.20
N TRP A 34 5.72 9.45 -9.61
CA TRP A 34 4.98 8.80 -8.53
C TRP A 34 4.11 7.66 -9.08
N CYS A 35 3.98 6.61 -8.30
CA CYS A 35 3.08 5.51 -8.59
C CYS A 35 1.63 6.01 -8.72
N THR A 36 0.98 5.64 -9.82
CA THR A 36 -0.41 6.01 -10.12
C THR A 36 -1.38 4.87 -9.82
N CYS A 37 -0.91 3.79 -9.20
CA CYS A 37 -1.77 2.69 -8.81
C CYS A 37 -2.76 3.12 -7.75
N GLU A 38 -3.95 2.57 -7.82
CA GLU A 38 -4.89 2.63 -6.72
C GLU A 38 -4.63 1.48 -5.76
N PRO A 39 -4.81 1.71 -4.45
CA PRO A 39 -5.50 2.87 -3.89
C PRO A 39 -4.57 3.85 -3.16
N ARG A 40 -4.85 5.15 -3.26
CA ARG A 40 -3.97 6.20 -2.72
C ARG A 40 -4.04 6.29 -1.20
N THR A 41 -2.90 6.60 -0.58
CA THR A 41 -2.80 6.80 0.87
C THR A 41 -2.85 8.30 1.15
N GLU A 42 -3.78 8.75 1.98
CA GLU A 42 -3.84 10.15 2.40
C GLU A 42 -2.94 10.37 3.62
N VAL A 43 -2.04 11.34 3.54
CA VAL A 43 -1.18 11.75 4.67
C VAL A 43 -1.20 13.27 4.78
N GLY A 44 -1.78 13.76 5.88
CA GLY A 44 -1.88 15.20 6.16
C GLY A 44 -2.65 15.97 5.08
N GLY A 45 -3.74 15.40 4.55
CA GLY A 45 -4.59 16.01 3.54
C GLY A 45 -4.03 15.97 2.10
N LYS A 46 -2.95 15.23 1.87
CA LYS A 46 -2.37 15.01 0.53
C LYS A 46 -2.45 13.55 0.15
N GLN A 47 -2.88 13.29 -1.07
CA GLN A 47 -2.94 11.93 -1.62
C GLN A 47 -1.57 11.51 -2.15
N TYR A 48 -1.04 10.44 -1.59
CA TYR A 48 0.21 9.83 -1.99
C TYR A 48 -0.01 8.46 -2.62
N PRO A 49 0.93 7.98 -3.45
CA PRO A 49 0.89 6.63 -3.99
C PRO A 49 0.68 5.57 -2.90
N PRO A 50 0.07 4.42 -3.21
CA PRO A 50 0.07 3.29 -2.30
C PRO A 50 1.50 2.88 -1.98
N MET A 51 1.65 2.21 -0.83
CA MET A 51 2.81 1.35 -0.60
C MET A 51 2.94 0.37 -1.75
N ALA A 52 4.16 0.14 -2.22
CA ALA A 52 4.37 -0.90 -3.22
C ALA A 52 3.78 -2.20 -2.63
N LYS A 53 2.74 -2.78 -3.23
CA LYS A 53 2.17 -4.04 -2.73
C LYS A 53 3.07 -5.17 -3.22
N MET A 54 3.44 -6.09 -2.33
CA MET A 54 3.79 -7.43 -2.81
C MET A 54 2.49 -8.01 -3.37
N ASN A 55 2.49 -8.44 -4.62
CA ASN A 55 1.32 -9.02 -5.27
C ASN A 55 0.93 -10.34 -4.59
N PHE A 56 0.28 -10.26 -3.43
CA PHE A 56 -0.36 -11.38 -2.77
C PHE A 56 -1.79 -11.47 -3.30
N GLY A 57 -1.89 -11.65 -4.62
CA GLY A 57 -3.12 -12.06 -5.25
C GLY A 57 -3.33 -13.52 -4.92
N LEU A 58 -4.15 -13.82 -3.92
CA LEU A 58 -4.73 -15.16 -3.83
C LEU A 58 -5.54 -15.35 -5.12
N PRO A 59 -5.28 -16.43 -5.87
CA PRO A 59 -5.92 -16.60 -7.16
C PRO A 59 -7.41 -16.89 -6.92
N THR A 60 -8.30 -16.19 -7.64
CA THR A 60 -9.77 -16.16 -7.43
C THR A 60 -10.43 -17.55 -7.35
N TRP A 61 -9.79 -18.59 -7.89
CA TRP A 61 -10.26 -19.97 -7.79
C TRP A 61 -10.20 -20.58 -6.37
N MET A 62 -9.46 -19.99 -5.43
CA MET A 62 -9.37 -20.48 -4.03
C MET A 62 -10.51 -20.00 -3.12
N THR A 63 -11.26 -18.94 -3.48
CA THR A 63 -12.39 -18.44 -2.67
C THR A 63 -13.68 -19.25 -2.84
N GLY A 64 -13.73 -20.19 -3.79
CA GLY A 64 -14.92 -21.03 -4.04
C GLY A 64 -15.14 -22.18 -3.04
N TRP A 65 -14.19 -22.46 -2.15
CA TRP A 65 -14.23 -23.59 -1.20
C TRP A 65 -14.75 -23.19 0.19
N MET A 66 -14.55 -21.95 0.62
CA MET A 66 -14.91 -21.51 1.97
C MET A 66 -16.12 -20.59 1.87
N GLY A 67 -17.31 -21.17 2.04
CA GLY A 67 -18.58 -20.47 1.88
C GLY A 67 -18.66 -19.15 2.64
N GLY A 68 -18.99 -18.09 1.92
CA GLY A 68 -19.72 -16.92 2.41
C GLY A 68 -19.00 -15.97 3.37
N ALA A 69 -18.18 -15.07 2.82
CA ALA A 69 -18.03 -13.71 3.34
C ALA A 69 -17.54 -12.79 2.21
N SER A 70 -18.46 -12.03 1.63
CA SER A 70 -18.17 -10.90 0.76
C SER A 70 -17.60 -9.77 1.61
N GLU A 71 -16.37 -9.34 1.38
CA GLU A 71 -15.93 -8.01 1.78
C GLU A 71 -14.72 -7.53 0.99
N ASN A 72 -15.02 -6.58 0.13
CA ASN A 72 -14.14 -5.69 -0.58
C ASN A 72 -13.09 -5.08 0.38
N ALA A 73 -11.83 -5.51 0.31
CA ALA A 73 -10.71 -4.83 0.97
C ALA A 73 -9.81 -4.17 -0.08
N THR A 74 -10.39 -3.26 -0.87
CA THR A 74 -9.58 -2.20 -1.45
C THR A 74 -9.19 -1.25 -0.33
N SER A 75 -7.89 -0.97 -0.26
CA SER A 75 -7.30 0.22 0.35
C SER A 75 -7.40 0.51 1.84
N GLY A 76 -6.21 0.67 2.43
CA GLY A 76 -5.87 1.95 3.03
C GLY A 76 -6.37 2.18 4.45
N GLY A 77 -5.54 1.86 5.43
CA GLY A 77 -5.73 2.32 6.80
C GLY A 77 -4.79 1.58 7.74
N GLY A 78 -3.86 2.32 8.36
CA GLY A 78 -2.98 1.78 9.38
C GLY A 78 -3.74 1.31 10.63
N GLY A 79 -3.12 0.41 11.38
CA GLY A 79 -3.61 -0.03 12.68
C GLY A 79 -2.80 -1.23 13.14
N GLY A 80 -1.84 -1.01 14.03
CA GLY A 80 -0.99 -2.06 14.57
C GLY A 80 -1.73 -3.00 15.52
N ALA A 81 -1.22 -4.22 15.63
CA ALA A 81 -1.24 -5.05 16.84
C ALA A 81 -0.40 -6.30 16.57
N GLN A 82 0.92 -6.19 16.67
CA GLN A 82 1.71 -7.33 17.13
C GLN A 82 1.54 -7.35 18.65
N GLY A 83 0.51 -8.05 19.11
CA GLY A 83 0.25 -8.32 20.51
C GLY A 83 0.92 -9.62 20.91
N GLU A 84 1.89 -9.50 21.81
CA GLU A 84 2.60 -10.57 22.52
C GLU A 84 1.67 -11.37 23.44
N GLY A 85 2.07 -12.61 23.78
CA GLY A 85 1.52 -13.42 24.87
C GLY A 85 0.95 -14.76 24.36
N LYS A 86 1.50 -15.93 24.72
CA LYS A 86 2.29 -16.34 25.89
C LYS A 86 3.08 -17.60 25.55
#